data_AF-A0A8J6EIH9-F1
#
_entry.id   AF-A0A8J6EIH9-F1
#
_cell.length_a   1.000
_cell.length_b   1.000
_cell.length_c   1.000
_cell.angle_alpha   90.00
_cell.angle_beta   90.00
_cell.angle_gamma   90.00
#
_symmetry.space_group_name_H-M   'P 1'
#
loop_
_entity.id
_entity.type
_entity.pdbx_description
1 polymer ?
#
loop_
_entity_poly.entity_id
_entity_poly.type
_entity_poly.pdbx_seq_one_letter_code
_entity_poly.pdbx_strand_id
1 'polypeptide(L)'
;MDQCVTVERELEKVLQKFGGYGQHCERSLEELIEYAGGLRREILQAAGKWAVSNREMLMAQNSSLEFKLHRLYFISLLMGGATNQREALQYAKNFQPFALNHQKDIQVLMGSLVYLRQGIENSPYVHLLDANQWADICDIFTRDACALLGLSVESPLSVSFSAGCVALPALINIKAVIEQRQCTGVWNQKDELPVSRALLSPM
;
A
#
# COMPACT_ATOMS: atom_id res chain seq x y z
N MET A 1 5.66 64.23 6.87
CA MET A 1 5.00 63.29 7.79
C MET A 1 3.95 62.45 7.06
N ASP A 2 3.11 63.07 6.20
CA ASP A 2 2.03 62.38 5.46
C ASP A 2 2.45 61.27 4.47
N GLN A 3 3.62 61.39 3.84
CA GLN A 3 4.12 60.34 2.92
C GLN A 3 4.48 59.04 3.64
N CYS A 4 4.96 59.12 4.88
CA CYS A 4 5.31 57.95 5.69
C CYS A 4 4.06 57.17 6.10
N VAL A 5 3.02 57.90 6.55
CA VAL A 5 1.71 57.32 6.92
C VAL A 5 1.02 56.66 5.71
N THR A 6 1.21 57.20 4.51
CA THR A 6 0.67 56.60 3.28
C THR A 6 1.36 55.29 2.94
N VAL A 7 2.69 55.22 3.07
CA VAL A 7 3.46 53.99 2.84
C VAL A 7 3.10 52.91 3.87
N GLU A 8 2.97 53.27 5.15
CA GLU A 8 2.53 52.33 6.20
C GLU A 8 1.15 51.73 5.90
N ARG A 9 0.19 52.56 5.45
CA ARG A 9 -1.15 52.10 5.06
C ARG A 9 -1.13 51.19 3.84
N GLU A 10 -0.29 51.46 2.84
CA GLU A 10 -0.14 50.55 1.69
C GLU A 10 0.54 49.23 2.10
N LEU A 11 1.50 49.27 3.03
CA LEU A 11 2.12 48.06 3.59
C LEU A 11 1.10 47.19 4.34
N GLU A 12 0.23 47.80 5.15
CA GLU A 12 -0.88 47.09 5.83
C GLU A 12 -1.84 46.44 4.83
N LYS A 13 -2.21 47.13 3.75
CA LYS A 13 -3.06 46.56 2.69
C LYS A 13 -2.40 45.37 2.00
N VAL A 14 -1.11 45.45 1.76
CA VAL A 14 -0.33 44.35 1.16
C VAL A 14 -0.30 43.16 2.11
N LEU A 15 0.03 43.37 3.40
CA LEU A 15 0.03 42.33 4.42
C LEU A 15 -1.35 41.68 4.59
N GLN A 16 -2.43 42.47 4.56
CA GLN A 16 -3.80 41.96 4.64
C GLN A 16 -4.16 41.10 3.43
N LYS A 17 -3.76 41.51 2.21
CA LYS A 17 -3.95 40.69 1.01
C LYS A 17 -3.16 39.38 1.09
N PHE A 18 -1.88 39.43 1.46
CA PHE A 18 -1.05 38.24 1.66
C PHE A 18 -1.64 37.29 2.72
N GLY A 19 -2.14 37.83 3.83
CA GLY A 19 -2.86 37.06 4.85
C GLY A 19 -4.15 36.42 4.31
N GLY A 20 -4.90 37.15 3.48
CA GLY A 20 -6.10 36.63 2.82
C GLY A 20 -5.81 35.49 1.84
N TYR A 21 -4.72 35.58 1.06
CA TYR A 21 -4.27 34.48 0.20
C TYR A 21 -3.84 33.25 1.00
N GLY A 22 -3.13 33.45 2.12
CA GLY A 22 -2.75 32.36 3.03
C GLY A 22 -3.96 31.63 3.59
N GLN A 23 -4.94 32.36 4.13
CA GLN A 23 -6.18 31.78 4.67
C GLN A 23 -7.01 31.05 3.61
N HIS A 24 -7.05 31.57 2.38
CA HIS A 24 -7.73 30.88 1.29
C HIS A 24 -7.03 29.56 0.96
N CYS A 25 -5.69 29.56 0.90
CA CYS A 25 -4.93 28.34 0.65
C CYS A 25 -5.15 27.30 1.76
N GLU A 26 -5.11 27.73 3.03
CA GLU A 26 -5.39 26.86 4.18
C GLU A 26 -6.78 26.22 4.09
N ARG A 27 -7.84 27.01 3.87
CA ARG A 27 -9.20 26.46 3.72
C ARG A 27 -9.32 25.51 2.53
N SER A 28 -8.77 25.87 1.38
CA SER A 28 -8.81 24.99 0.20
C SER A 28 -8.06 23.68 0.45
N LEU A 29 -6.96 23.70 1.21
CA LEU A 29 -6.24 22.49 1.59
C LEU A 29 -7.06 21.64 2.59
N GLU A 30 -7.69 22.25 3.58
CA GLU A 30 -8.59 21.57 4.53
C GLU A 30 -9.74 20.86 3.79
N GLU A 31 -10.41 21.55 2.88
CA GLU A 31 -11.49 20.98 2.06
C GLU A 31 -11.01 19.80 1.20
N LEU A 32 -9.82 19.91 0.58
CA LEU A 32 -9.24 18.83 -0.22
C LEU A 32 -8.86 17.61 0.64
N ILE A 33 -8.32 17.84 1.84
CA ILE A 33 -7.99 16.77 2.79
C ILE A 33 -9.26 16.05 3.25
N GLU A 34 -10.33 16.79 3.54
CA GLU A 34 -11.62 16.23 3.93
C GLU A 34 -12.22 15.37 2.80
N TYR A 35 -12.21 15.88 1.56
CA TYR A 35 -12.69 15.15 0.39
C TYR A 35 -11.89 13.87 0.15
N ALA A 36 -10.56 13.95 0.17
CA ALA A 36 -9.69 12.78 -0.01
C ALA A 36 -9.89 11.75 1.10
N GLY A 37 -10.07 12.19 2.34
CA GLY A 37 -10.40 11.34 3.48
C GLY A 37 -11.76 10.64 3.33
N GLY A 38 -12.77 11.35 2.82
CA GLY A 38 -14.09 10.80 2.49
C GLY A 38 -14.01 9.69 1.45
N LEU A 39 -13.35 9.97 0.32
CA LEU A 39 -13.17 9.01 -0.76
C LEU A 39 -12.46 7.73 -0.28
N ARG A 40 -11.41 7.88 0.54
CA ARG A 40 -10.68 6.74 1.10
C ARG A 40 -11.57 5.84 1.96
N ARG A 41 -12.47 6.42 2.77
CA ARG A 41 -13.43 5.65 3.58
C ARG A 41 -14.43 4.89 2.71
N GLU A 42 -14.96 5.51 1.66
CA GLU A 42 -15.88 4.85 0.74
C GLU A 42 -15.23 3.67 0.02
N ILE A 43 -14.00 3.85 -0.46
CA ILE A 43 -13.23 2.77 -1.10
C ILE A 43 -12.99 1.62 -0.12
N LEU A 44 -12.62 1.90 1.14
CA LEU A 44 -12.43 0.86 2.16
C LEU A 44 -13.73 0.08 2.44
N GLN A 45 -14.87 0.76 2.51
CA GLN A 45 -16.15 0.09 2.73
C GLN A 45 -16.55 -0.77 1.53
N ALA A 46 -16.37 -0.27 0.31
CA ALA A 46 -16.65 -1.02 -0.91
C ALA A 46 -15.75 -2.26 -1.03
N ALA A 47 -14.44 -2.09 -0.81
CA ALA A 47 -13.47 -3.19 -0.82
C ALA A 47 -13.76 -4.22 0.28
N GLY A 48 -14.16 -3.76 1.48
CA GLY A 48 -14.56 -4.65 2.58
C GLY A 48 -15.79 -5.48 2.23
N LYS A 49 -16.83 -4.88 1.64
CA LYS A 49 -18.02 -5.62 1.17
C LYS A 49 -17.64 -6.66 0.13
N TRP A 50 -16.80 -6.29 -0.84
CA TRP A 50 -16.31 -7.22 -1.85
C TRP A 50 -15.54 -8.38 -1.23
N ALA A 51 -14.67 -8.12 -0.25
CA ALA A 51 -13.90 -9.15 0.43
C ALA A 51 -14.81 -10.14 1.19
N VAL A 52 -15.84 -9.64 1.87
CA VAL A 52 -16.83 -10.48 2.56
C VAL A 52 -17.62 -11.34 1.57
N SER A 53 -18.05 -10.78 0.44
CA SER A 53 -18.78 -11.53 -0.60
C SER A 53 -17.95 -12.62 -1.27
N ASN A 54 -16.63 -12.44 -1.36
CA ASN A 54 -15.71 -13.40 -2.00
C ASN A 54 -14.89 -14.20 -0.98
N ARG A 55 -15.31 -14.20 0.29
CA ARG A 55 -14.53 -14.73 1.41
C ARG A 55 -14.10 -16.18 1.24
N GLU A 56 -14.98 -17.06 0.79
CA GLU A 56 -14.65 -18.48 0.59
C GLU A 56 -13.53 -18.66 -0.44
N MET A 57 -13.57 -17.89 -1.53
CA MET A 57 -12.55 -17.95 -2.56
C MET A 57 -11.23 -17.33 -2.11
N LEU A 58 -11.29 -16.21 -1.37
CA LEU A 58 -10.11 -15.60 -0.74
C LEU A 58 -9.45 -16.54 0.28
N MET A 59 -10.24 -17.28 1.04
CA MET A 59 -9.75 -18.31 1.96
C MET A 59 -9.08 -19.46 1.21
N ALA A 60 -9.65 -19.91 0.09
CA ALA A 60 -9.01 -20.92 -0.76
C ALA A 60 -7.67 -20.46 -1.35
N GLN A 61 -7.53 -19.15 -1.60
CA GLN A 61 -6.27 -18.52 -2.05
C GLN A 61 -5.32 -18.17 -0.89
N ASN A 62 -5.68 -18.48 0.37
CA ASN A 62 -4.94 -18.10 1.57
C ASN A 62 -4.64 -16.58 1.64
N SER A 63 -5.58 -15.75 1.17
CA SER A 63 -5.42 -14.31 1.18
C SER A 63 -5.69 -13.71 2.56
N SER A 64 -4.84 -12.75 2.96
CA SER A 64 -5.02 -11.94 4.18
C SER A 64 -5.76 -10.61 3.93
N LEU A 65 -6.32 -10.42 2.72
CA LEU A 65 -6.93 -9.16 2.28
C LEU A 65 -8.06 -8.69 3.20
N GLU A 66 -8.99 -9.57 3.58
CA GLU A 66 -10.13 -9.24 4.44
C GLU A 66 -9.65 -8.66 5.79
N PHE A 67 -8.66 -9.30 6.42
CA PHE A 67 -8.06 -8.81 7.66
C PHE A 67 -7.36 -7.46 7.46
N LYS A 68 -6.56 -7.31 6.40
CA LYS A 68 -5.84 -6.05 6.13
C LYS A 68 -6.80 -4.89 5.89
N LEU A 69 -7.92 -5.11 5.22
CA LEU A 69 -8.97 -4.10 5.03
C LEU A 69 -9.61 -3.70 6.36
N HIS A 70 -9.99 -4.67 7.20
CA HIS A 70 -10.50 -4.39 8.54
C HIS A 70 -9.50 -3.61 9.40
N ARG A 71 -8.21 -3.98 9.34
CA ARG A 71 -7.12 -3.29 10.03
C ARG A 71 -7.02 -1.83 9.59
N LEU A 72 -7.01 -1.56 8.28
CA LEU A 72 -6.85 -0.21 7.76
C LEU A 72 -8.07 0.67 8.06
N TYR A 73 -9.28 0.10 7.97
CA TYR A 73 -10.49 0.79 8.41
C TYR A 73 -10.43 1.14 9.90
N PHE A 74 -10.02 0.19 10.75
CA PHE A 74 -9.88 0.46 12.18
C PHE A 74 -8.85 1.55 12.46
N ILE A 75 -7.70 1.56 11.78
CA ILE A 75 -6.71 2.64 11.87
C ILE A 75 -7.34 3.99 11.48
N SER A 76 -8.16 4.03 10.44
CA SER A 76 -8.88 5.26 10.06
C SER A 76 -9.82 5.77 11.14
N LEU A 77 -10.47 4.86 11.90
CA LEU A 77 -11.29 5.24 13.05
C LEU A 77 -10.42 5.80 14.17
N LEU A 78 -9.26 5.19 14.42
CA LEU A 78 -8.33 5.65 15.44
C LEU A 78 -7.75 7.04 15.15
N MET A 79 -7.49 7.37 13.88
CA MET A 79 -7.06 8.72 13.48
C MET A 79 -8.14 9.79 13.75
N GLY A 80 -9.41 9.39 13.87
CA GLY A 80 -10.48 10.28 14.33
C GLY A 80 -10.40 10.63 15.82
N GLY A 81 -9.50 10.01 16.58
CA GLY A 81 -9.27 10.32 17.99
C GLY A 81 -10.41 9.87 18.91
N ALA A 82 -10.56 10.56 20.05
CA ALA A 82 -11.48 10.16 21.11
C ALA A 82 -12.97 10.20 20.72
N THR A 83 -13.35 11.01 19.72
CA THR A 83 -14.73 11.08 19.21
C THR A 83 -15.19 9.76 18.59
N ASN A 84 -14.27 9.06 17.92
CA ASN A 84 -14.54 7.78 17.25
C ASN A 84 -14.28 6.56 18.15
N GLN A 85 -13.91 6.74 19.42
CA GLN A 85 -13.58 5.63 20.33
C GLN A 85 -14.71 4.59 20.43
N ARG A 86 -15.96 5.05 20.54
CA ARG A 86 -17.13 4.14 20.63
C ARG A 86 -17.31 3.34 19.35
N GLU A 87 -17.14 3.98 18.20
CA GLU A 87 -17.25 3.32 16.89
C GLU A 87 -16.14 2.29 16.71
N ALA A 88 -14.90 2.64 17.05
CA ALA A 88 -13.76 1.73 17.03
C ALA A 88 -14.03 0.49 17.90
N LEU A 89 -14.49 0.67 19.14
CA LEU A 89 -14.83 -0.45 20.04
C LEU A 89 -15.96 -1.33 19.50
N GLN A 90 -16.98 -0.74 18.86
CA GLN A 90 -18.04 -1.51 18.24
C GLN A 90 -17.53 -2.28 17.01
N TYR A 91 -16.68 -1.66 16.19
CA TYR A 91 -16.08 -2.28 15.02
C TYR A 91 -15.09 -3.40 15.38
N ALA A 92 -14.44 -3.33 16.54
CA ALA A 92 -13.49 -4.32 17.02
C ALA A 92 -14.07 -5.75 17.04
N LYS A 93 -15.40 -5.90 17.17
CA LYS A 93 -16.10 -7.18 17.11
C LYS A 93 -15.89 -7.92 15.78
N ASN A 94 -15.66 -7.19 14.68
CA ASN A 94 -15.38 -7.76 13.37
C ASN A 94 -14.03 -8.50 13.30
N PHE A 95 -13.13 -8.30 14.27
CA PHE A 95 -11.86 -9.02 14.34
C PHE A 95 -11.97 -10.45 14.90
N GLN A 96 -13.13 -10.83 15.47
CA GLN A 96 -13.33 -12.16 16.07
C GLN A 96 -12.92 -13.33 15.15
N PRO A 97 -13.30 -13.37 13.86
CA PRO A 97 -12.94 -14.49 12.98
C PRO A 97 -11.43 -14.60 12.70
N PHE A 98 -10.67 -13.53 12.92
CA PHE A 98 -9.23 -13.45 12.63
C PHE A 98 -8.38 -13.65 13.88
N ALA A 99 -8.99 -13.88 15.05
CA ALA A 99 -8.30 -13.94 16.33
C ALA A 99 -7.21 -15.01 16.39
N LEU A 100 -7.41 -16.17 15.73
CA LEU A 100 -6.42 -17.26 15.72
C LEU A 100 -5.21 -16.94 14.84
N ASN A 101 -5.43 -16.35 13.66
CA ASN A 101 -4.38 -16.15 12.66
C ASN A 101 -3.64 -14.81 12.84
N HIS A 102 -4.30 -13.81 13.42
CA HIS A 102 -3.80 -12.44 13.53
C HIS A 102 -3.83 -11.89 14.97
N GLN A 103 -3.68 -12.77 15.97
CA GLN A 103 -3.77 -12.41 17.38
C GLN A 103 -2.87 -11.23 17.77
N LYS A 104 -1.60 -11.26 17.35
CA LYS A 104 -0.61 -10.23 17.71
C LYS A 104 -0.99 -8.88 17.13
N ASP A 105 -1.41 -8.84 15.87
CA ASP A 105 -1.86 -7.60 15.22
C ASP A 105 -3.11 -7.03 15.91
N ILE A 106 -4.08 -7.88 16.24
CA ILE A 106 -5.29 -7.47 16.97
C ILE A 106 -4.92 -6.91 18.35
N GLN A 107 -4.00 -7.53 19.08
CA GLN A 107 -3.54 -7.04 20.38
C GLN A 107 -2.89 -5.65 20.27
N VAL A 108 -2.09 -5.42 19.22
CA VAL A 108 -1.49 -4.10 18.93
C VAL A 108 -2.58 -3.06 18.65
N LEU A 109 -3.57 -3.38 17.82
CA LEU A 109 -4.70 -2.50 17.51
C LEU A 109 -5.56 -2.19 18.75
N MET A 110 -5.79 -3.18 19.63
CA MET A 110 -6.52 -2.93 20.88
C MET A 110 -5.68 -2.12 21.86
N GLY A 111 -4.36 -2.35 21.92
CA GLY A 111 -3.43 -1.60 22.76
C GLY A 111 -3.33 -0.12 22.38
N SER A 112 -3.43 0.22 21.10
CA SER A 112 -3.37 1.61 20.63
C SER A 112 -4.55 2.46 21.11
N LEU A 113 -5.68 1.85 21.51
CA LEU A 113 -6.85 2.56 22.06
C LEU A 113 -6.51 3.36 23.33
N VAL A 114 -5.49 2.94 24.10
CA VAL A 114 -5.05 3.64 25.31
C VAL A 114 -4.51 5.05 24.98
N TYR A 115 -3.94 5.23 23.79
CA TYR A 115 -3.30 6.48 23.36
C TYR A 115 -4.23 7.40 22.56
N LEU A 116 -5.51 7.06 22.39
CA LEU A 116 -6.48 7.85 21.61
C LEU A 116 -6.60 9.32 22.05
N ARG A 117 -6.38 9.60 23.35
CA ARG A 117 -6.43 10.98 23.87
C ARG A 117 -5.18 11.81 23.54
N GLN A 118 -4.05 11.15 23.32
CA GLN A 118 -2.75 11.80 23.04
C GLN A 118 -2.43 11.80 21.54
N GLY A 119 -3.20 11.06 20.75
CA GLY A 119 -2.91 10.81 19.33
C GLY A 119 -2.01 9.57 19.17
N ILE A 120 -2.22 8.82 18.09
CA ILE A 120 -1.40 7.63 17.79
C ILE A 120 -0.02 8.03 17.29
N GLU A 121 0.07 9.20 16.65
CA GLU A 121 1.31 9.81 16.19
C GLU A 121 2.32 10.04 17.34
N ASN A 122 1.84 10.26 18.56
CA ASN A 122 2.66 10.47 19.75
C ASN A 122 2.86 9.20 20.59
N SER A 123 2.49 8.04 20.07
CA SER A 123 2.49 6.77 20.79
C SER A 123 3.54 5.79 20.24
N PRO A 124 3.85 4.71 20.98
CA PRO A 124 4.67 3.61 20.47
C PRO A 124 4.08 2.93 19.21
N TYR A 125 2.82 3.20 18.89
CA TYR A 125 2.08 2.64 17.77
C TYR A 125 2.13 3.48 16.50
N VAL A 126 3.05 4.45 16.40
CA VAL A 126 3.20 5.31 15.21
C VAL A 126 3.36 4.54 13.90
N HIS A 127 4.01 3.37 13.94
CA HIS A 127 4.17 2.46 12.81
C HIS A 127 2.84 1.95 12.21
N LEU A 128 1.73 2.03 12.96
CA LEU A 128 0.41 1.72 12.42
C LEU A 128 -0.03 2.73 11.34
N LEU A 129 0.52 3.94 11.34
CA LEU A 129 0.17 5.02 10.42
C LEU A 129 0.99 5.02 9.13
N ASP A 130 1.86 4.02 8.92
CA ASP A 130 2.70 3.93 7.72
C ASP A 130 1.87 3.97 6.43
N ALA A 131 2.23 4.89 5.53
CA ALA A 131 1.52 5.11 4.26
C ALA A 131 1.58 3.90 3.30
N ASN A 132 2.60 3.04 3.45
CA ASN A 132 2.82 1.88 2.60
C ASN A 132 1.71 0.83 2.73
N GLN A 133 0.98 0.79 3.84
CA GLN A 133 -0.07 -0.19 4.06
C GLN A 133 -1.20 -0.11 3.02
N TRP A 134 -1.46 1.10 2.48
CA TRP A 134 -2.46 1.25 1.42
C TRP A 134 -2.00 0.64 0.10
N ALA A 135 -0.76 0.93 -0.29
CA ALA A 135 -0.17 0.38 -1.51
C ALA A 135 -0.13 -1.15 -1.47
N ASP A 136 0.31 -1.72 -0.34
CA ASP A 136 0.32 -3.17 -0.13
C ASP A 136 -1.08 -3.79 -0.28
N ILE A 137 -2.12 -3.11 0.21
CA ILE A 137 -3.50 -3.58 0.06
C ILE A 137 -3.96 -3.48 -1.40
N CYS A 138 -3.61 -2.41 -2.11
CA CYS A 138 -3.92 -2.28 -3.53
C CYS A 138 -3.27 -3.40 -4.36
N ASP A 139 -2.02 -3.75 -4.06
CA ASP A 139 -1.30 -4.83 -4.75
C ASP A 139 -1.91 -6.20 -4.45
N ILE A 140 -2.22 -6.47 -3.18
CA ILE A 140 -2.90 -7.69 -2.76
C ILE A 140 -4.28 -7.78 -3.41
N PHE A 141 -5.07 -6.70 -3.38
CA PHE A 141 -6.39 -6.64 -3.98
C PHE A 141 -6.32 -6.92 -5.48
N THR A 142 -5.41 -6.26 -6.20
CA THR A 142 -5.22 -6.48 -7.64
C THR A 142 -4.87 -7.93 -7.93
N ARG A 143 -3.91 -8.49 -7.18
CA ARG A 143 -3.50 -9.89 -7.38
C ARG A 143 -4.65 -10.85 -7.14
N ASP A 144 -5.35 -10.71 -6.02
CA ASP A 144 -6.41 -11.62 -5.63
C ASP A 144 -7.63 -11.47 -6.56
N ALA A 145 -7.99 -10.25 -6.96
CA ALA A 145 -9.06 -10.00 -7.93
C ALA A 145 -8.73 -10.58 -9.31
N CYS A 146 -7.50 -10.40 -9.80
CA CYS A 146 -7.04 -11.03 -11.04
C CYS A 146 -7.11 -12.56 -10.96
N ALA A 147 -6.63 -13.13 -9.85
CA ALA A 147 -6.68 -14.58 -9.63
C ALA A 147 -8.11 -15.12 -9.61
N LEU A 148 -9.06 -14.41 -8.98
CA LEU A 148 -10.48 -14.77 -8.98
C LEU A 148 -11.12 -14.70 -10.37
N LEU A 149 -10.68 -13.75 -11.20
CA LEU A 149 -11.14 -13.62 -12.58
C LEU A 149 -10.43 -14.58 -13.55
N GLY A 150 -9.46 -15.37 -13.09
CA GLY A 150 -8.63 -16.22 -13.94
C GLY A 150 -7.69 -15.44 -14.87
N LEU A 151 -7.38 -14.19 -14.52
CA LEU A 151 -6.47 -13.31 -15.25
C LEU A 151 -5.09 -13.33 -14.62
N SER A 152 -4.02 -13.21 -15.41
CA SER A 152 -2.69 -12.95 -14.87
C SER A 152 -2.53 -11.48 -14.50
N VAL A 153 -1.87 -11.23 -13.37
CA VAL A 153 -1.60 -9.87 -12.87
C VAL A 153 -0.65 -9.14 -13.81
N GLU A 154 0.38 -9.84 -14.28
CA GLU A 154 1.33 -9.32 -15.27
C GLU A 154 0.97 -9.83 -16.66
N SER A 155 1.12 -8.98 -17.67
CA SER A 155 0.91 -9.36 -19.06
C SER A 155 1.83 -10.53 -19.44
N PRO A 156 1.32 -11.66 -19.97
CA PRO A 156 2.16 -12.79 -20.36
C PRO A 156 3.26 -12.40 -21.35
N LEU A 157 3.00 -11.41 -22.21
CA LEU A 157 3.98 -10.86 -23.14
C LEU A 157 5.11 -10.11 -22.40
N SER A 158 4.76 -9.31 -21.39
CA SER A 158 5.74 -8.58 -20.57
C SER A 158 6.64 -9.54 -19.80
N VAL A 159 6.06 -10.57 -19.18
CA VAL A 159 6.80 -11.61 -18.46
C VAL A 159 7.74 -12.35 -19.42
N SER A 160 7.22 -12.77 -20.58
CA SER A 160 8.02 -13.47 -21.59
C SER A 160 9.14 -12.61 -22.15
N PHE A 161 8.88 -11.33 -22.42
CA PHE A 161 9.88 -10.38 -22.90
C PHE A 161 10.97 -10.13 -21.84
N SER A 162 10.59 -9.90 -20.59
CA SER A 162 11.53 -9.67 -19.48
C SER A 162 12.39 -10.90 -19.20
N ALA A 163 11.78 -12.09 -19.18
CA ALA A 163 12.52 -13.35 -19.08
C ALA A 163 13.50 -13.51 -20.26
N GLY A 164 13.08 -13.13 -21.48
CA GLY A 164 13.94 -13.06 -22.65
C GLY A 164 15.12 -12.12 -22.47
N CYS A 165 14.89 -10.89 -21.99
CA CYS A 165 15.95 -9.91 -21.72
C CYS A 165 16.97 -10.38 -20.67
N VAL A 166 16.56 -11.21 -19.71
CA VAL A 166 17.47 -11.82 -18.72
C VAL A 166 18.22 -13.01 -19.32
N ALA A 167 17.53 -13.86 -20.09
CA ALA A 167 18.11 -15.08 -20.66
C ALA A 167 19.09 -14.79 -21.82
N LEU A 168 18.78 -13.82 -22.68
CA LEU A 168 19.56 -13.50 -23.89
C LEU A 168 21.04 -13.18 -23.58
N PRO A 169 21.37 -12.26 -22.66
CA PRO A 169 22.76 -11.98 -22.30
C PRO A 169 23.50 -13.20 -21.74
N ALA A 170 22.83 -14.01 -20.92
CA ALA A 170 23.41 -15.25 -20.40
C ALA A 170 23.73 -16.25 -21.53
N LEU A 171 22.81 -16.43 -22.47
CA LEU A 171 23.00 -17.29 -23.64
C LEU A 171 24.11 -16.80 -24.58
N ILE A 172 24.21 -15.48 -24.80
CA ILE A 172 25.29 -14.86 -25.59
C ILE A 172 26.65 -15.11 -24.92
N ASN A 173 26.74 -14.93 -23.60
CA ASN A 173 27.98 -15.17 -22.85
C ASN A 173 28.39 -16.65 -22.91
N ILE A 174 27.44 -17.57 -22.73
CA ILE A 174 27.70 -19.01 -22.85
C ILE A 174 28.22 -19.34 -24.26
N LYS A 175 27.58 -18.81 -25.31
CA LYS A 175 28.03 -18.99 -26.70
C LYS A 175 29.46 -18.50 -26.91
N ALA A 176 29.78 -17.29 -26.44
CA ALA A 176 31.11 -16.71 -26.57
C ALA A 176 32.20 -17.56 -25.87
N VAL A 177 31.90 -18.09 -24.68
CA VAL A 177 32.82 -18.97 -23.94
C VAL A 177 33.04 -20.30 -24.67
N ILE A 178 31.99 -20.87 -25.28
CA ILE A 178 32.08 -22.13 -26.02
C ILE A 178 32.91 -21.95 -27.31
N GLU A 179 32.73 -20.84 -28.03
CA GLU A 179 33.50 -20.50 -29.23
C GLU A 179 34.98 -20.25 -28.91
N GLN A 180 35.28 -19.54 -27.81
CA GLN A 180 36.66 -19.29 -27.38
C GLN A 180 37.39 -20.57 -26.91
N ARG A 181 36.67 -21.52 -26.29
CA ARG A 181 37.27 -22.77 -25.76
C ARG A 181 37.31 -23.91 -26.78
N GLN A 182 36.89 -23.69 -28.03
CA GLN A 182 36.81 -24.72 -29.09
C GLN A 182 36.05 -25.98 -28.65
N CYS A 183 35.05 -25.85 -27.78
CA CYS A 183 34.21 -26.97 -27.34
C CYS A 183 33.10 -27.25 -28.37
N THR A 184 33.48 -27.59 -29.60
CA THR A 184 32.56 -27.75 -30.76
C THR A 184 31.64 -28.98 -30.68
N GLY A 185 31.87 -29.88 -29.72
CA GLY A 185 31.09 -31.12 -29.54
C GLY A 185 29.99 -31.09 -28.48
N VAL A 186 29.87 -30.03 -27.67
CA VAL A 186 28.97 -30.02 -26.50
C VAL A 186 27.48 -29.87 -26.89
N TRP A 187 27.18 -29.29 -28.06
CA TRP A 187 25.80 -29.02 -28.49
C TRP A 187 25.15 -30.14 -29.33
N ASN A 188 25.90 -31.17 -29.74
CA ASN A 188 25.45 -32.14 -30.74
C ASN A 188 24.78 -33.40 -30.18
N GLN A 189 24.58 -33.50 -28.87
CA GLN A 189 23.86 -34.62 -28.28
C GLN A 189 23.14 -34.18 -27.01
N LYS A 190 21.82 -33.96 -27.12
CA LYS A 190 20.78 -34.08 -26.08
C LYS A 190 20.99 -33.53 -24.65
N ASP A 191 22.09 -32.87 -24.32
CA ASP A 191 22.43 -32.53 -22.95
C ASP A 191 22.21 -31.05 -22.65
N GLU A 192 21.58 -30.86 -21.50
CA GLU A 192 20.98 -29.65 -20.97
C GLU A 192 21.98 -28.48 -20.86
N LEU A 193 21.47 -27.25 -20.98
CA LEU A 193 22.25 -26.04 -20.67
C LEU A 193 22.81 -26.14 -19.25
N PRO A 194 24.07 -25.76 -18.99
CA PRO A 194 24.61 -25.67 -17.63
C PRO A 194 24.03 -24.42 -16.93
N VAL A 195 22.72 -24.44 -16.67
CA VAL A 195 22.09 -23.52 -15.75
C VAL A 195 22.32 -24.05 -14.35
N SER A 196 23.11 -23.32 -13.56
CA SER A 196 23.26 -23.61 -12.13
C SER A 196 21.87 -23.66 -11.50
N ARG A 197 21.52 -24.81 -10.93
CA ARG A 197 20.25 -25.14 -10.27
C ARG A 197 20.03 -24.34 -8.97
N ALA A 198 20.15 -23.02 -9.03
CA ALA A 198 20.06 -22.12 -7.88
C ALA A 198 18.71 -21.37 -7.79
N LEU A 199 17.79 -21.56 -8.75
CA LEU A 199 16.48 -20.89 -8.77
C LEU A 199 15.30 -21.75 -8.28
N LEU A 200 15.56 -22.94 -7.73
CA LEU A 200 14.54 -23.78 -7.11
C LEU A 200 15.04 -24.25 -5.73
N SER A 201 15.11 -23.33 -4.77
CA SER A 201 14.90 -23.70 -3.37
C SER A 201 13.48 -23.29 -2.99
N PRO A 202 12.61 -24.24 -2.58
CA PRO A 202 11.38 -23.89 -1.89
C PRO A 202 11.75 -23.47 -0.47
N MET A 203 11.43 -22.23 -0.10
CA MET A 203 11.11 -21.83 1.27
C MET A 203 9.89 -20.93 1.24
#